data_AF-A0A963NEG8-F1
#
_entry.id   AF-A0A963NEG8-F1
#
_cell.length_a   1.000
_cell.length_b   1.000
_cell.length_c   1.000
_cell.angle_alpha   90.00
_cell.angle_beta   90.00
_cell.angle_gamma   90.00
#
_symmetry.space_group_name_H-M   'P 1'
#
loop_
_entity.id
_entity.type
_entity.pdbx_description
1 polymer ?
#
loop_
_entity_poly.entity_id
_entity_poly.type
_entity_poly.pdbx_seq_one_letter_code
_entity_poly.pdbx_strand_id
1 'polypeptide(L)'
;MSATTHGATPYYYVPAESRHPIMAAAGLFFVILGASQWINGNDWGQYSLFLGLAWWLFVLYQWFRDAAQESEGGLYSRKIDLSYRWSMSWFIFS
;
A
#
# COMPACT_ATOMS: atom_id res chain seq x y z
N MET A 1 19.72 27.43 -6.51
CA MET A 1 18.77 27.75 -5.43
C MET A 1 17.45 28.14 -6.10
N SER A 2 16.48 27.24 -6.15
CA SER A 2 15.19 27.49 -6.82
C SER A 2 14.14 27.82 -5.76
N ALA A 3 13.59 29.03 -5.83
CA ALA A 3 12.58 29.52 -4.91
C ALA A 3 11.27 28.76 -5.11
N THR A 4 10.78 28.13 -4.04
CA THR A 4 9.43 27.54 -4.00
C THR A 4 8.43 28.64 -3.66
N THR A 5 7.63 29.04 -4.65
CA THR A 5 6.49 29.93 -4.45
C THR A 5 5.40 29.18 -3.66
N HIS A 6 5.21 29.54 -2.40
CA HIS A 6 4.12 29.04 -1.55
C HIS A 6 2.78 29.61 -2.03
N GLY A 7 1.97 28.80 -2.73
CA GLY A 7 0.62 29.21 -3.15
C GLY A 7 -0.02 28.40 -4.29
N ALA A 8 0.76 27.60 -5.04
CA ALA A 8 0.24 26.74 -6.09
C ALA A 8 0.49 25.26 -5.74
N THR A 9 -0.52 24.41 -5.96
CA THR A 9 -0.37 22.94 -5.84
C THR A 9 0.86 22.47 -6.64
N PRO A 10 1.73 21.61 -6.09
CA PRO A 10 2.93 21.14 -6.77
C PRO A 10 2.64 20.56 -8.15
N TYR A 11 3.57 20.71 -9.10
CA TYR A 11 3.48 20.09 -10.43
C TYR A 11 3.36 18.56 -10.36
N TYR A 12 3.98 17.96 -9.34
CA TYR A 12 3.91 16.56 -9.00
C TYR A 12 4.12 16.39 -7.48
N TYR A 13 3.33 15.52 -6.85
CA TYR A 13 3.46 15.24 -5.41
C TYR A 13 4.49 14.13 -5.21
N VAL A 14 5.48 14.39 -4.34
CA VAL A 14 6.47 13.39 -3.92
C VAL A 14 6.16 13.04 -2.47
N PRO A 15 5.69 11.81 -2.17
CA PRO A 15 5.39 11.41 -0.82
C PRO A 15 6.67 11.24 0.01
N ALA A 16 6.52 11.35 1.33
CA ALA A 16 7.58 11.02 2.28
C ALA A 16 7.88 9.52 2.28
N GLU A 17 8.98 9.13 2.93
CA GLU A 17 9.37 7.73 3.08
C GLU A 17 8.26 6.92 3.77
N SER A 18 7.90 5.78 3.17
CA SER A 18 6.83 4.91 3.66
C SER A 18 7.38 3.53 4.04
N ARG A 19 6.96 3.06 5.23
CA ARG A 19 7.26 1.71 5.73
C ARG A 19 6.30 0.63 5.20
N HIS A 20 5.19 1.03 4.57
CA HIS A 20 4.12 0.10 4.20
C HIS A 20 4.59 -1.04 3.26
N PRO A 21 5.45 -0.80 2.25
CA PRO A 21 5.89 -1.87 1.33
C PRO A 21 6.62 -3.01 2.04
N ILE A 22 7.56 -2.69 2.93
CA ILE A 22 8.35 -3.73 3.62
C ILE A 22 7.51 -4.49 4.65
N MET A 23 6.59 -3.80 5.32
CA MET A 23 5.66 -4.44 6.25
C MET A 23 4.66 -5.35 5.53
N ALA A 24 4.19 -4.96 4.34
CA ALA A 24 3.30 -5.78 3.52
C ALA A 24 4.02 -7.03 3.01
N ALA A 25 5.28 -6.90 2.55
CA ALA A 25 6.10 -8.04 2.14
C ALA A 25 6.35 -9.02 3.29
N ALA A 26 6.62 -8.53 4.50
CA ALA A 26 6.75 -9.38 5.69
C ALA A 26 5.45 -10.13 6.00
N GLY A 27 4.28 -9.46 5.91
CA GLY A 27 2.98 -10.12 6.05
C GLY A 27 2.77 -11.23 5.02
N LEU A 28 3.02 -10.93 3.74
CA LEU A 28 2.89 -11.88 2.64
C LEU A 28 3.83 -13.08 2.79
N PHE A 29 5.05 -12.88 3.31
CA PHE A 29 5.96 -13.98 3.63
C PHE A 29 5.31 -14.97 4.62
N PHE A 30 4.72 -14.49 5.71
CA PHE A 30 4.05 -15.36 6.68
C PHE A 30 2.78 -16.01 6.13
N VAL A 31 2.06 -15.34 5.22
CA VAL A 31 0.91 -15.92 4.50
C VAL A 31 1.36 -17.10 3.65
N ILE A 32 2.38 -16.91 2.80
CA ILE A 32 2.86 -17.97 1.89
C ILE A 32 3.46 -19.12 2.70
N LEU A 33 4.29 -18.82 3.70
CA LEU A 33 4.88 -19.83 4.59
C LEU A 33 3.79 -20.60 5.36
N GLY A 34 2.82 -19.90 5.94
CA GLY A 34 1.73 -20.54 6.67
C GLY A 34 0.87 -21.43 5.78
N ALA A 35 0.49 -20.92 4.60
CA ALA A 35 -0.26 -21.66 3.59
C ALA A 35 0.50 -22.91 3.13
N SER A 36 1.78 -22.77 2.79
CA SER A 36 2.59 -23.91 2.32
C SER A 36 2.70 -24.97 3.40
N GLN A 37 2.99 -24.59 4.64
CA GLN A 37 3.19 -25.54 5.73
C GLN A 37 1.89 -26.25 6.10
N TRP A 38 0.76 -25.52 6.13
CA TRP A 38 -0.54 -26.08 6.46
C TRP A 38 -1.03 -27.06 5.39
N ILE A 39 -0.89 -26.72 4.10
CA ILE A 39 -1.24 -27.61 2.99
C ILE A 39 -0.38 -28.89 3.02
N ASN A 40 0.86 -28.81 3.49
CA ASN A 40 1.76 -29.96 3.65
C ASN A 40 1.54 -30.74 4.97
N GLY A 41 0.45 -30.50 5.71
CA GLY A 41 0.09 -31.26 6.91
C GLY A 41 0.78 -30.84 8.20
N ASN A 42 1.47 -29.69 8.21
CA ASN A 42 2.04 -29.14 9.44
C ASN A 42 1.02 -28.22 10.11
N ASP A 43 0.47 -28.65 11.25
CA ASP A 43 -0.58 -27.94 11.97
C ASP A 43 -0.18 -26.54 12.42
N TRP A 44 1.11 -26.26 12.62
CA TRP A 44 1.56 -24.93 13.00
C TRP A 44 1.38 -23.88 11.88
N GLY A 45 1.28 -24.33 10.62
CA GLY A 45 1.12 -23.46 9.46
C GLY A 45 -0.15 -22.60 9.52
N GLN A 46 -1.22 -23.11 10.12
CA GLN A 46 -2.47 -22.37 10.30
C GLN A 46 -2.27 -21.08 11.11
N TYR A 47 -1.47 -21.13 12.18
CA TYR A 47 -1.20 -19.97 13.03
C TYR A 47 -0.36 -18.92 12.29
N SER A 48 0.66 -19.37 11.54
CA SER A 48 1.46 -18.47 10.69
C SER A 48 0.60 -17.81 9.61
N LEU A 49 -0.32 -18.56 8.99
CA LEU A 49 -1.23 -18.03 7.96
C LEU A 49 -2.12 -16.93 8.55
N PHE A 50 -2.82 -17.22 9.65
CA PHE A 50 -3.74 -16.25 10.26
C PHE A 50 -3.00 -15.01 10.78
N LEU A 51 -1.81 -15.18 11.35
CA LEU A 51 -0.96 -14.06 11.75
C LEU A 51 -0.54 -13.22 10.54
N GLY A 52 -0.08 -13.88 9.47
CA GLY A 52 0.31 -13.22 8.23
C GLY A 52 -0.85 -12.44 7.60
N LEU A 53 -2.05 -13.03 7.56
CA LEU A 53 -3.26 -12.37 7.06
C LEU A 53 -3.65 -11.16 7.91
N ALA A 54 -3.67 -11.31 9.24
CA ALA A 54 -4.00 -10.22 10.14
C ALA A 54 -3.01 -9.05 10.01
N TRP A 55 -1.71 -9.36 9.94
CA TRP A 55 -0.66 -8.36 9.73
C TRP A 55 -0.80 -7.66 8.37
N TRP A 56 -0.97 -8.43 7.30
CA TRP A 56 -1.10 -7.91 5.95
C TRP A 56 -2.33 -7.00 5.81
N LEU A 57 -3.49 -7.42 6.32
CA LEU A 57 -4.70 -6.60 6.34
C LEU A 57 -4.52 -5.31 7.14
N PHE A 58 -3.84 -5.38 8.28
CA PHE A 58 -3.54 -4.19 9.10
C PHE A 58 -2.63 -3.19 8.37
N VAL A 59 -1.65 -3.67 7.61
CA VAL A 59 -0.78 -2.81 6.78
C VAL A 59 -1.57 -2.18 5.64
N LEU A 60 -2.42 -2.95 4.93
CA LEU A 60 -3.27 -2.41 3.87
C LEU A 60 -4.24 -1.35 4.40
N TYR A 61 -4.81 -1.57 5.59
CA TYR A 61 -5.69 -0.59 6.23
C TYR A 61 -4.95 0.74 6.50
N GLN A 62 -3.75 0.69 7.07
CA GLN A 62 -2.93 1.89 7.28
C GLN A 62 -2.57 2.56 5.97
N TRP A 63 -2.14 1.79 4.97
CA TRP A 63 -1.72 2.34 3.68
C TRP A 63 -2.87 3.04 2.95
N PHE A 64 -4.06 2.42 2.90
CA PHE A 64 -5.22 3.06 2.27
C PHE A 64 -5.72 4.26 3.06
N ARG A 65 -5.63 4.23 4.40
CA ARG A 65 -5.95 5.40 5.23
C ARG A 65 -5.04 6.58 4.90
N ASP A 66 -3.73 6.36 4.85
CA ASP A 66 -2.76 7.42 4.54
C ASP A 66 -3.03 7.96 3.12
N ALA A 67 -3.19 7.07 2.13
CA ALA A 67 -3.49 7.46 0.75
C ALA A 67 -4.78 8.30 0.61
N ALA A 68 -5.81 8.01 1.43
CA ALA A 68 -7.03 8.81 1.50
C ALA A 68 -6.78 10.19 2.15
N GLN A 69 -6.01 10.23 3.24
CA GLN A 69 -5.62 11.49 3.89
C GLN A 69 -4.80 12.39 2.97
N GLU A 70 -3.87 11.82 2.19
CA GLU A 70 -3.11 12.58 1.19
C GLU A 70 -3.99 13.10 0.05
N SER A 71 -5.00 12.33 -0.35
CA SER A 71 -5.98 12.74 -1.37
C SER A 71 -6.82 13.92 -0.90
N GLU A 72 -7.40 13.83 0.30
CA GLU A 72 -8.24 14.86 0.90
C GLU A 72 -7.45 16.10 1.32
N GLY A 73 -6.15 15.95 1.62
CA GLY A 73 -5.24 17.04 1.97
C GLY A 73 -4.92 18.00 0.83
N GLY A 74 -5.48 17.80 -0.37
CA GLY A 74 -5.30 18.69 -1.52
C GLY A 74 -3.91 18.61 -2.15
N LEU A 75 -3.15 17.56 -1.84
CA LEU A 75 -1.80 17.34 -2.36
C LEU A 75 -1.82 16.82 -3.81
N TYR A 76 -2.95 16.26 -4.25
CA TYR A 76 -3.11 15.68 -5.58
C TYR A 76 -3.55 16.73 -6.62
N SER A 77 -2.66 17.02 -7.56
CA SER A 77 -2.97 17.80 -8.75
C SER A 77 -3.85 17.02 -9.74
N ARG A 78 -4.53 17.71 -10.68
CA ARG A 78 -5.38 17.10 -11.72
C ARG A 78 -4.67 16.01 -12.54
N LYS A 79 -3.36 16.13 -12.74
CA LYS A 79 -2.55 15.11 -13.45
C LYS A 79 -2.43 13.81 -12.66
N ILE A 80 -2.35 13.92 -11.33
CA ILE A 80 -2.23 12.77 -10.42
C ILE A 80 -3.55 12.01 -10.40
N ASP A 81 -4.69 12.70 -10.32
CA ASP A 81 -6.01 12.09 -10.45
C ASP A 81 -6.17 11.30 -11.76
N LEU A 82 -5.75 11.88 -12.89
CA LEU A 82 -5.76 11.18 -14.17
C LEU A 82 -4.87 9.91 -14.14
N SER A 83 -3.69 9.99 -13.53
CA SER A 83 -2.78 8.86 -13.37
C SER A 83 -3.38 7.74 -12.51
N TYR A 84 -4.05 8.06 -11.40
CA TYR A 84 -4.75 7.08 -10.57
C TYR A 84 -5.87 6.37 -11.33
N ARG A 85 -6.66 7.11 -12.10
CA ARG A 85 -7.74 6.53 -12.91
C ARG A 85 -7.21 5.56 -13.96
N TRP A 86 -6.14 5.91 -14.67
CA TRP A 86 -5.47 4.99 -15.59
C TRP A 86 -4.91 3.77 -14.87
N SER A 87 -4.24 3.95 -13.73
CA SER A 87 -3.72 2.84 -12.93
C SER A 87 -4.84 1.89 -12.48
N MET A 88 -5.99 2.43 -12.06
CA MET A 88 -7.14 1.63 -11.66
C MET A 88 -7.75 0.88 -12.85
N SER A 89 -7.82 1.51 -14.03
CA SER A 89 -8.25 0.83 -15.27
C SER A 89 -7.33 -0.33 -15.62
N TRP A 90 -6.02 -0.16 -15.50
CA TRP A 90 -5.06 -1.24 -15.71
C TRP A 90 -5.20 -2.36 -14.69
N PHE A 91 -5.39 -2.03 -13.41
CA PHE A 91 -5.63 -3.01 -12.34
C PHE A 91 -6.89 -3.85 -12.57
N ILE A 92 -7.96 -3.23 -13.10
CA ILE A 92 -9.20 -3.95 -13.44
C ILE A 92 -9.01 -4.87 -14.65
N PHE A 93 -8.12 -4.50 -15.58
CA PHE A 93 -7.88 -5.26 -16.80
C PHE A 93 -6.93 -6.46 -16.60
N SER A 94 -5.97 -6.37 -15.68
CA SER A 94 -5.03 -7.45 -15.33
C SER A 94 -5.68 -8.55 -14.49
#